data_AF-C4V6U8-F1
#
_entry.id   AF-C4V6U8-F1
#
_cell.length_a   1.000
_cell.length_b   1.000
_cell.length_c   1.000
_cell.angle_alpha   90.00
_cell.angle_beta   90.00
_cell.angle_gamma   90.00
#
_symmetry.space_group_name_H-M   'P 1'
#
loop_
_entity.id
_entity.type
_entity.pdbx_description
1 polymer ?
#
loop_
_entity_poly.entity_id
_entity_poly.type
_entity_poly.pdbx_seq_one_letter_code
_entity_poly.pdbx_strand_id
1 'polypeptide(L)'
;MKGYTSCRIVIGTIATKINIPNSDITHEWKVYVKAPLNIIKSVHYKLHESFPNNLIITEYPFEHIDRGWGEFTIQVKLILFNDDRLTTSHFLKLYGDSDPVINETVDEIIYKGMGQEIIPSVEENEEYKKIDEAIDFVLKLFDEKD
;
A
#
# COMPACT_ATOMS: atom_id res chain seq x y z
N MET A 1 0.88 -9.16 29.20
CA MET A 1 1.61 -7.98 28.69
C MET A 1 0.72 -6.75 28.86
N LYS A 2 1.07 -5.79 29.72
CA LYS A 2 0.32 -4.53 29.83
C LYS A 2 0.83 -3.55 28.76
N GLY A 3 -0.07 -2.99 27.95
CA GLY A 3 0.24 -1.90 27.01
C GLY A 3 0.75 -2.29 25.62
N TYR A 4 0.71 -3.58 25.25
CA TYR A 4 0.96 -4.03 23.89
C TYR A 4 -0.35 -4.38 23.20
N THR A 5 -0.42 -4.04 21.92
CA THR A 5 -1.53 -4.31 21.00
C THR A 5 -0.96 -5.03 19.78
N SER A 6 -1.78 -5.79 19.06
CA SER A 6 -1.42 -6.35 17.78
C SER A 6 -2.41 -5.95 16.69
N CYS A 7 -1.93 -5.91 15.44
CA CYS A 7 -2.79 -5.77 14.28
C CYS A 7 -2.31 -6.64 13.13
N ARG A 8 -3.26 -7.06 12.30
CA ARG A 8 -2.97 -7.78 11.06
C ARG A 8 -2.60 -6.81 9.96
N ILE A 9 -1.57 -7.18 9.21
CA ILE A 9 -1.15 -6.48 8.00
C ILE A 9 -1.04 -7.48 6.85
N VAL A 10 -1.13 -6.96 5.62
CA VAL A 10 -0.83 -7.74 4.41
C VAL A 10 0.29 -7.04 3.67
N ILE A 11 1.32 -7.80 3.31
CA ILE A 11 2.41 -7.32 2.47
C ILE A 11 2.31 -8.07 1.16
N GLY A 12 2.24 -7.34 0.06
CA GLY A 12 1.91 -7.90 -1.23
C GLY A 12 2.68 -7.31 -2.38
N THR A 13 2.78 -8.12 -3.43
CA THR A 13 3.16 -7.67 -4.76
C THR A 13 2.17 -8.18 -5.79
N ILE A 14 1.88 -7.34 -6.77
CA ILE A 14 1.11 -7.70 -7.98
C ILE A 14 2.00 -7.37 -9.17
N ALA A 15 2.16 -8.30 -10.10
CA ALA A 15 2.94 -8.10 -11.32
C ALA A 15 2.11 -8.48 -12.55
N THR A 16 2.14 -7.63 -13.57
CA THR A 16 1.43 -7.81 -14.84
C THR A 16 2.43 -7.81 -15.98
N LYS A 17 2.28 -8.76 -16.90
CA LYS A 17 3.14 -8.83 -18.08
C LYS A 17 2.83 -7.67 -19.04
N ILE A 18 3.87 -7.05 -19.59
CA ILE A 18 3.72 -6.02 -20.62
C ILE A 18 3.58 -6.70 -21.99
N ASN A 19 2.44 -6.50 -22.65
CA ASN A 19 2.10 -7.15 -23.93
C ASN A 19 3.10 -6.83 -25.06
N ILE A 20 3.62 -5.60 -25.09
CA ILE A 20 4.60 -5.14 -26.09
C ILE A 20 5.76 -4.50 -25.31
N PRO A 21 6.79 -5.26 -24.95
CA PRO A 21 7.94 -4.72 -24.25
C PRO A 21 8.74 -3.82 -25.19
N ASN A 22 9.00 -2.58 -24.77
CA ASN A 22 9.77 -1.61 -25.55
C ASN A 22 11.29 -1.68 -25.26
N SER A 23 11.71 -2.58 -24.37
CA SER A 23 13.07 -2.77 -23.84
C SER A 23 13.16 -4.12 -23.10
N ASP A 24 14.20 -4.35 -22.29
CA ASP A 24 14.33 -5.48 -21.35
C ASP A 24 13.30 -5.45 -20.21
N ILE A 25 12.45 -4.42 -20.15
CA ILE A 25 11.37 -4.31 -19.16
C ILE A 25 10.20 -5.21 -19.58
N THR A 26 9.96 -6.28 -18.81
CA THR A 26 8.96 -7.30 -19.15
C THR A 26 7.67 -7.19 -18.34
N HIS A 27 7.73 -6.61 -17.13
CA HIS A 27 6.59 -6.50 -16.22
C HIS A 27 6.45 -5.09 -15.66
N GLU A 28 5.22 -4.70 -15.41
CA GLU A 28 4.88 -3.66 -14.43
C GLU A 28 4.50 -4.37 -13.13
N TRP A 29 5.00 -3.88 -12.00
CA TRP A 29 4.73 -4.48 -10.71
C TRP A 29 4.45 -3.42 -9.66
N LYS A 30 3.63 -3.78 -8.68
CA LYS A 30 3.26 -2.97 -7.54
C LYS A 30 3.62 -3.70 -6.26
N VAL A 31 4.31 -3.03 -5.33
CA VAL A 31 4.47 -3.48 -3.95
C VAL A 31 3.53 -2.67 -3.06
N TYR A 32 2.92 -3.30 -2.05
CA TYR A 32 2.01 -2.60 -1.13
C TYR A 32 1.98 -3.23 0.27
N VAL A 33 1.59 -2.41 1.24
CA VAL A 33 1.20 -2.82 2.59
C VAL A 33 -0.23 -2.40 2.86
N LYS A 34 -1.09 -3.34 3.22
CA LYS A 34 -2.44 -3.08 3.76
C LYS A 34 -2.37 -3.18 5.27
N ALA A 35 -2.68 -2.10 5.97
CA ALA A 35 -2.66 -2.02 7.41
C ALA A 35 -3.67 -0.97 7.91
N PRO A 36 -4.07 -1.00 9.20
CA PRO A 36 -4.88 0.07 9.77
C PRO A 36 -4.16 1.42 9.67
N LEU A 37 -4.86 2.42 9.14
CA LEU A 37 -4.32 3.76 8.84
C LEU A 37 -3.82 4.51 10.07
N ASN A 38 -4.31 4.15 11.25
CA ASN A 38 -3.96 4.79 12.51
C ASN A 38 -2.68 4.24 13.13
N ILE A 39 -2.06 3.21 12.54
CA ILE A 39 -0.92 2.52 13.14
C ILE A 39 0.38 2.88 12.41
N ILE A 40 0.34 2.84 11.08
CA ILE A 40 1.51 3.07 10.24
C ILE A 40 1.52 4.52 9.76
N LYS A 41 2.64 5.20 10.01
CA LYS A 41 2.92 6.56 9.52
C LYS A 41 3.45 6.54 8.09
N SER A 42 4.44 5.68 7.84
CA SER A 42 5.02 5.51 6.50
C SER A 42 5.59 4.11 6.31
N VAL A 43 5.73 3.70 5.05
CA VAL A 43 6.39 2.45 4.66
C VAL A 43 7.57 2.77 3.76
N HIS A 44 8.73 2.23 4.13
CA HIS A 44 9.96 2.35 3.37
C HIS A 44 10.26 1.02 2.67
N TYR A 45 10.33 1.04 1.34
CA TYR A 45 10.72 -0.08 0.52
C TYR A 45 12.17 0.08 0.09
N LYS A 46 13.04 -0.86 0.47
CA LYS A 46 14.38 -0.96 -0.10
C LYS A 46 14.38 -1.97 -1.25
N LEU A 47 14.55 -1.47 -2.47
CA LEU A 47 14.65 -2.26 -3.69
C LEU A 47 16.07 -2.82 -3.89
N HIS A 48 16.26 -3.62 -4.94
CA HIS A 48 17.57 -4.12 -5.33
C HIS A 48 18.53 -2.96 -5.70
N GLU A 49 19.83 -3.14 -5.49
CA GLU A 49 20.85 -2.08 -5.66
C GLU A 49 21.03 -1.62 -7.12
N SER A 50 20.50 -2.37 -8.08
CA SER A 50 20.47 -1.98 -9.49
C SER A 50 19.52 -0.83 -9.79
N PHE A 51 18.58 -0.51 -8.90
CA PHE A 51 17.67 0.62 -9.07
C PHE A 51 18.38 1.92 -8.68
N PRO A 52 18.38 2.96 -9.55
CA PRO A 52 19.00 4.24 -9.23
C PRO A 52 18.42 4.88 -7.95
N ASN A 53 17.11 4.71 -7.75
CA ASN A 53 16.44 5.04 -6.49
C ASN A 53 15.96 3.75 -5.83
N ASN A 54 16.82 3.14 -5.00
CA ASN A 54 16.50 1.89 -4.32
C ASN A 54 15.86 2.07 -2.94
N LEU A 55 15.53 3.29 -2.53
CA LEU A 55 14.79 3.56 -1.28
C LEU A 55 13.55 4.39 -1.59
N ILE A 56 12.40 3.74 -1.52
CA ILE A 56 11.10 4.38 -1.74
C ILE A 56 10.43 4.59 -0.39
N ILE A 57 9.93 5.79 -0.15
CA ILE A 57 9.19 6.14 1.07
C ILE A 57 7.76 6.49 0.64
N THR A 58 6.78 5.86 1.27
CA THR A 58 5.35 6.03 0.97
C THR A 58 4.58 6.34 2.24
N GLU A 59 3.65 7.27 2.15
CA GLU A 59 2.55 7.42 3.12
C GLU A 59 1.32 6.67 2.58
N TYR A 60 0.15 6.84 3.17
CA TYR A 60 -1.06 6.21 2.62
C TYR A 60 -1.42 6.83 1.25
N PRO A 61 -1.68 6.03 0.19
CA PRO A 61 -1.65 4.57 0.14
C PRO A 61 -0.22 4.01 0.13
N PHE A 62 0.08 3.06 1.02
CA PHE A 62 1.42 2.50 1.23
C PHE A 62 1.84 1.58 0.07
N GLU A 63 1.89 2.10 -1.14
CA GLU A 63 2.15 1.34 -2.36
C GLU A 63 3.12 2.07 -3.29
N HIS A 64 3.86 1.27 -4.06
CA HIS A 64 4.76 1.77 -5.08
C HIS A 64 4.67 0.90 -6.33
N ILE A 65 4.63 1.56 -7.49
CA ILE A 65 4.59 0.93 -8.80
C ILE A 65 5.90 1.21 -9.51
N ASP A 66 6.50 0.18 -10.08
CA ASP A 66 7.68 0.28 -10.93
C ASP A 66 7.65 -0.81 -12.01
N ARG A 67 8.69 -0.88 -12.83
CA ARG A 67 8.80 -1.82 -13.93
C ARG A 67 10.15 -2.52 -13.94
N GLY A 68 10.16 -3.76 -14.41
CA GLY A 68 11.40 -4.54 -14.47
C GLY A 68 11.20 -5.95 -15.00
N TRP A 69 12.27 -6.72 -14.94
CA TRP A 69 12.32 -8.10 -15.44
C TRP A 69 12.79 -9.13 -14.40
N GLY A 70 13.41 -8.66 -13.32
CA GLY A 70 14.00 -9.48 -12.28
C GLY A 70 13.09 -9.62 -11.06
N GLU A 71 13.05 -10.82 -10.50
CA GLU A 71 12.47 -11.11 -9.18
C GLU A 71 13.52 -10.86 -8.10
N PHE A 72 13.12 -10.29 -6.98
CA PHE A 72 14.03 -10.00 -5.87
C PHE A 72 13.28 -9.81 -4.55
N THR A 73 14.00 -9.91 -3.44
CA THR A 73 13.46 -9.60 -2.11
C THR A 73 13.47 -8.10 -1.86
N ILE A 74 12.29 -7.54 -1.63
CA ILE A 74 12.11 -6.14 -1.20
C ILE A 74 12.20 -6.10 0.32
N GLN A 75 13.06 -5.26 0.90
CA GLN A 75 13.02 -5.02 2.35
C GLN A 75 11.92 -4.00 2.64
N VAL A 76 11.04 -4.31 3.60
CA VAL A 76 9.91 -3.49 3.97
C VAL A 76 10.11 -3.02 5.41
N LYS A 77 10.18 -1.71 5.61
CA LYS A 77 10.28 -1.12 6.94
C LYS A 77 9.05 -0.26 7.20
N LEU A 78 8.29 -0.66 8.21
CA LEU A 78 7.12 0.06 8.70
C LEU A 78 7.58 1.07 9.75
N ILE A 79 7.21 2.33 9.57
CA ILE A 79 7.39 3.39 10.56
C ILE A 79 6.02 3.62 11.20
N LEU A 80 5.92 3.35 12.50
CA LEU A 80 4.68 3.54 13.25
C LEU A 80 4.55 4.99 13.73
N PHE A 81 3.34 5.43 14.09
CA PHE A 81 3.13 6.77 14.66
C PHE A 81 3.78 7.01 16.02
N ASN A 82 4.10 5.94 16.75
CA ASN A 82 4.88 6.01 17.98
C ASN A 82 6.41 6.00 17.75
N ASP A 83 6.83 6.21 16.49
CA ASP A 83 8.22 6.16 16.00
C ASP A 83 8.92 4.80 16.08
N ASP A 84 8.22 3.72 16.48
CA ASP A 84 8.73 2.36 16.38
C ASP A 84 8.95 1.96 14.92
N ARG A 85 9.95 1.09 14.72
CA ARG A 85 10.36 0.64 13.40
C ARG A 85 10.32 -0.87 13.34
N LEU A 86 9.47 -1.40 12.47
CA LEU A 86 9.36 -2.84 12.22
C LEU A 86 9.93 -3.14 10.84
N THR A 87 10.82 -4.12 10.74
CA THR A 87 11.45 -4.51 9.47
C THR A 87 11.07 -5.94 9.14
N THR A 88 10.69 -6.15 7.90
CA THR A 88 10.36 -7.43 7.29
C THR A 88 10.79 -7.40 5.83
N SER A 89 10.48 -8.43 5.07
CA SER A 89 10.82 -8.52 3.66
C SER A 89 9.77 -9.31 2.89
N HIS A 90 9.59 -8.96 1.62
CA HIS A 90 8.64 -9.64 0.75
C HIS A 90 9.28 -9.91 -0.62
N PHE A 91 9.04 -11.10 -1.17
CA PHE A 91 9.61 -11.49 -2.45
C PHE A 91 8.73 -11.00 -3.60
N LEU A 92 9.29 -10.20 -4.50
CA LEU A 92 8.63 -9.82 -5.74
C LEU A 92 8.66 -11.01 -6.71
N LYS A 93 7.48 -11.56 -7.01
CA LYS A 93 7.30 -12.65 -7.98
C LYS A 93 6.68 -12.07 -9.25
N LEU A 94 7.35 -12.26 -10.38
CA LEU A 94 6.93 -11.79 -11.69
C LEU A 94 6.32 -12.92 -12.53
N TYR A 95 6.76 -14.16 -12.33
CA TYR A 95 6.35 -15.30 -13.16
C TYR A 95 5.49 -16.29 -12.37
N GLY A 96 4.35 -16.69 -12.92
CA GLY A 96 3.41 -17.64 -12.31
C GLY A 96 2.37 -18.14 -13.29
N ASP A 97 1.40 -18.91 -12.77
CA ASP A 97 0.34 -19.52 -13.59
C ASP A 97 -0.81 -18.55 -13.93
N SER A 98 -0.80 -17.35 -13.36
CA SER A 98 -1.80 -16.29 -13.57
C SER A 98 -1.15 -14.99 -14.05
N ASP A 99 -1.93 -14.16 -14.75
CA ASP A 99 -1.57 -12.78 -15.08
C ASP A 99 -2.79 -11.89 -14.73
N PRO A 100 -2.70 -11.04 -13.69
CA PRO A 100 -1.50 -10.72 -12.93
C PRO A 100 -1.03 -11.85 -11.98
N VAL A 101 0.27 -11.87 -11.69
CA VAL A 101 0.87 -12.67 -10.62
C VAL A 101 0.70 -11.92 -9.31
N ILE A 102 0.03 -12.55 -8.34
CA ILE A 102 -0.17 -12.00 -7.00
C ILE A 102 0.62 -12.83 -6.00
N ASN A 103 1.47 -12.17 -5.21
CA ASN A 103 2.17 -12.78 -4.09
C ASN A 103 1.91 -11.95 -2.84
N GLU A 104 1.13 -12.46 -1.90
CA GLU A 104 0.74 -11.80 -0.65
C GLU A 104 1.08 -12.66 0.57
N THR A 105 1.52 -12.02 1.64
CA THR A 105 1.74 -12.63 2.95
C THR A 105 0.94 -11.85 3.99
N VAL A 106 0.18 -12.57 4.84
CA VAL A 106 -0.48 -12.00 6.00
C VAL A 106 0.46 -12.11 7.20
N ASP A 107 0.65 -11.01 7.92
CA ASP A 107 1.48 -10.97 9.12
C ASP A 107 0.74 -10.28 10.27
N GLU A 108 1.18 -10.52 11.50
CA GLU A 108 0.67 -9.87 12.70
C GLU A 108 1.78 -9.10 13.39
N ILE A 109 1.67 -7.78 13.39
CA ILE A 109 2.63 -6.93 14.09
C ILE A 109 2.19 -6.68 15.52
N ILE A 110 3.14 -6.69 16.44
CA ILE A 110 2.93 -6.39 17.86
C ILE A 110 3.64 -5.07 18.17
N TYR A 111 2.91 -4.12 18.75
CA TYR A 111 3.41 -2.78 19.03
C TYR A 111 2.91 -2.24 20.37
N LYS A 112 3.56 -1.20 20.89
CA LYS A 112 3.20 -0.59 22.18
C LYS A 112 2.26 0.60 21.97
N GLY A 113 1.18 0.64 22.75
CA GLY A 113 0.19 1.73 22.72
C GLY A 113 -1.06 1.43 21.88
N MET A 114 -1.86 2.47 21.66
CA MET A 114 -3.05 2.45 20.79
C MET A 114 -2.73 3.20 19.50
N GLY A 115 -3.43 2.89 18.40
CA GLY A 115 -3.30 3.66 17.15
C GLY A 115 -3.67 5.13 17.36
N GLN A 116 -3.22 5.99 16.47
CA GLN A 116 -3.53 7.42 16.49
C GLN A 116 -4.99 7.69 16.10
N GLU A 117 -5.66 8.64 16.75
CA GLU A 117 -6.94 9.13 16.24
C GLU A 117 -6.72 9.85 14.91
N ILE A 118 -7.36 9.38 13.85
CA ILE A 118 -7.35 10.02 12.55
C ILE A 118 -8.43 11.09 12.57
N ILE A 119 -8.02 12.34 12.73
CA ILE A 119 -8.92 13.49 12.68
C ILE A 119 -8.72 14.13 11.31
N PRO A 120 -9.73 14.12 10.42
CA PRO A 120 -9.65 14.82 9.15
C PRO A 120 -9.31 16.29 9.37
N SER A 121 -8.45 16.82 8.52
CA SER A 121 -8.20 18.24 8.42
C SER A 121 -9.47 18.99 8.00
N VAL A 122 -9.50 20.30 8.21
CA VAL A 122 -10.63 21.15 7.78
C VAL A 122 -10.85 21.03 6.27
N GLU A 123 -9.77 21.01 5.49
CA GLU A 123 -9.80 20.89 4.03
C GLU A 123 -10.38 19.54 3.58
N GLU A 124 -9.92 18.43 4.16
CA GLU A 124 -10.47 17.09 3.89
C GLU A 124 -11.95 17.00 4.24
N ASN A 125 -12.36 17.61 5.35
CA ASN A 125 -13.75 17.62 5.78
C ASN A 125 -14.65 18.45 4.84
N GLU A 126 -14.14 19.54 4.27
CA GLU A 126 -14.84 20.29 3.23
C GLU A 126 -14.95 19.51 1.92
N GLU A 127 -13.92 18.75 1.56
CA GLU A 127 -13.94 17.87 0.39
C GLU A 127 -14.97 16.74 0.54
N TYR A 128 -15.01 16.07 1.69
CA TYR A 128 -16.01 15.03 1.98
C TYR A 128 -17.44 15.54 1.85
N LYS A 129 -17.72 16.75 2.36
CA LYS A 129 -19.05 17.37 2.19
C LYS A 129 -19.43 17.58 0.73
N LYS A 130 -18.49 18.04 -0.11
CA LYS A 130 -18.74 18.22 -1.56
C LYS A 130 -19.01 16.90 -2.26
N ILE A 131 -18.28 15.85 -1.87
CA ILE A 131 -18.49 14.50 -2.40
C ILE A 131 -19.88 13.98 -2.00
N ASP A 132 -20.26 14.12 -0.73
CA ASP A 132 -21.59 13.70 -0.24
C ASP A 132 -22.72 14.46 -0.94
N GLU A 133 -22.60 15.78 -1.09
CA GLU A 133 -23.58 16.59 -1.84
C GLU A 133 -23.71 16.15 -3.30
N ALA A 134 -22.59 15.81 -3.95
CA ALA A 134 -22.60 15.31 -5.33
C ALA A 134 -23.24 13.92 -5.44
N ILE A 135 -22.97 13.03 -4.49
CA ILE A 135 -23.60 11.70 -4.43
C ILE A 135 -25.11 11.84 -4.25
N ASP A 136 -25.55 12.66 -3.28
CA ASP A 136 -26.97 12.90 -3.02
C ASP A 136 -27.69 13.50 -4.24
N PHE A 137 -27.04 14.41 -4.95
CA PHE A 137 -27.57 14.98 -6.19
C PHE A 137 -27.75 13.92 -7.27
N VAL A 138 -26.74 13.06 -7.47
CA VAL A 138 -26.79 11.97 -8.44
C VAL A 138 -27.89 10.96 -8.08
N LEU A 139 -28.02 10.60 -6.80
CA LEU A 139 -29.06 9.69 -6.33
C LEU A 139 -30.48 10.25 -6.60
N LYS A 140 -30.72 11.53 -6.31
CA LYS A 140 -32.01 12.19 -6.61
C LYS A 140 -32.35 12.16 -8.10
N LEU A 141 -31.36 12.36 -8.98
CA LEU A 141 -31.57 12.27 -10.42
C LEU A 141 -31.95 10.86 -10.91
N PHE A 142 -31.55 9.81 -10.18
CA PHE A 142 -31.99 8.44 -10.46
C PHE A 142 -33.42 8.21 -9.97
N ASP A 143 -33.78 8.73 -8.80
CA ASP A 143 -35.14 8.59 -8.24
C ASP A 143 -36.20 9.38 -9.03
N GLU A 144 -35.83 10.45 -9.74
CA GLU A 144 -36.75 11.23 -10.59
C GLU A 144 -37.00 10.62 -11.98
N LYS A 145 -36.33 9.51 -12.32
CA LYS A 145 -36.41 8.88 -13.66
C LYS A 145 -37.34 7.65 -13.75
N ASP A 146 -37.98 7.25 -12.65
CA ASP A 146 -39.03 6.23 -12.58
C ASP A 146 -40.42 6.85 -12.34
#